data_AF-A0A3S1S548-F1
#
_entry.id   AF-A0A3S1S548-F1
#
_cell.length_a   1.000
_cell.length_b   1.000
_cell.length_c   1.000
_cell.angle_alpha   90.00
_cell.angle_beta   90.00
_cell.angle_gamma   90.00
#
_symmetry.space_group_name_H-M   'P 1'
#
loop_
_entity.id
_entity.type
_entity.pdbx_description
1 polymer ?
#
loop_
_entity_poly.entity_id
_entity_poly.type
_entity_poly.pdbx_seq_one_letter_code
_entity_poly.pdbx_strand_id
1 'polypeptide(L)'
;LSTRQGALPPLTEVLHAMLFLATVIGAWLADVSFPLTAAFLILLYRLQPHARALQMTWSQLQGLSGSLEEVTWLLDPEGKPAAPQGRRPFASLGEKIAFEGVSFSYVNEEQRAAVLHAASFDIRSGRSTALIGRSGAGKTTIVNLLCRFVEPDGGRILVDGAPLGEIDP
;
A
#
# COMPACT_ATOMS: atom_id res chain seq x y z
N LEU A 1 -13.52 -0.58 26.58
CA LEU A 1 -13.45 0.68 25.79
C LEU A 1 -14.75 1.51 25.83
N SER A 2 -15.89 1.02 26.37
CA SER A 2 -17.15 1.79 26.43
C SER A 2 -17.31 2.74 27.63
N THR A 3 -16.48 2.63 28.68
CA THR A 3 -16.60 3.44 29.90
C THR A 3 -16.04 4.86 29.80
N ARG A 4 -15.26 5.20 28.75
CA ARG A 4 -14.71 6.56 28.55
C ARG A 4 -15.63 7.52 27.77
N GLN A 5 -16.66 7.02 27.09
CA GLN A 5 -17.57 7.86 26.30
C GLN A 5 -18.68 8.52 27.15
N GLY A 6 -19.02 7.97 28.31
CA GLY A 6 -20.07 8.53 29.19
C GLY A 6 -19.65 9.71 30.06
N ALA A 7 -18.34 9.97 30.21
CA ALA A 7 -17.82 11.03 31.10
C ALA A 7 -17.46 12.34 30.37
N LEU A 8 -17.45 12.33 29.03
CA LEU A 8 -17.08 13.51 28.24
C LEU A 8 -18.12 14.64 28.32
N PRO A 9 -19.46 14.39 28.21
CA PRO A 9 -20.46 15.45 28.34
C PRO A 9 -20.40 16.20 29.68
N PRO A 10 -20.41 15.53 30.86
CA PRO A 10 -20.45 16.24 32.13
C PRO A 10 -19.16 17.03 32.41
N LEU A 11 -18.01 16.55 31.95
CA LEU A 11 -16.74 17.27 32.15
C LEU A 11 -16.68 18.56 31.32
N THR A 12 -17.24 18.55 30.12
CA THR A 12 -17.36 19.78 29.33
C THR A 12 -18.31 20.78 29.96
N GLU A 13 -19.45 20.35 30.52
CA GLU A 13 -20.38 21.26 31.21
C GLU A 13 -19.74 21.93 32.42
N VAL A 14 -19.01 21.17 33.23
CA VAL A 14 -18.27 21.70 34.39
C VAL A 14 -17.24 22.75 33.96
N LEU A 15 -16.50 22.50 32.87
CA LEU A 15 -15.52 23.46 32.35
C LEU A 15 -16.18 24.76 31.88
N HIS A 16 -17.33 24.67 31.19
CA HIS A 16 -18.08 25.86 30.77
C HIS A 16 -18.60 26.66 31.96
N ALA A 17 -19.12 25.98 32.98
CA ALA A 17 -19.59 26.62 34.20
C ALA A 17 -18.44 27.33 34.93
N MET A 18 -17.25 26.70 35.02
CA MET A 18 -16.06 27.32 35.60
C MET A 18 -15.60 28.54 34.80
N LEU A 19 -15.55 28.45 33.46
CA LEU A 19 -15.16 29.56 32.59
C LEU A 19 -16.13 30.74 32.71
N PHE A 20 -17.43 30.45 32.73
CA PHE A 20 -18.48 31.45 32.94
C PHE A 20 -18.29 32.18 34.29
N LEU A 21 -18.13 31.41 35.37
CA LEU A 21 -17.94 31.97 36.71
C LEU A 21 -16.66 32.79 36.81
N ALA A 22 -15.54 32.31 36.25
CA ALA A 22 -14.28 33.03 36.22
C ALA A 22 -14.39 34.36 35.45
N THR A 23 -15.13 34.38 34.34
CA THR A 23 -15.37 35.59 33.56
C THR A 23 -16.20 36.60 34.35
N VAL A 24 -17.25 36.15 35.03
CA VAL A 24 -18.11 37.02 35.87
C VAL A 24 -17.35 37.57 37.07
N ILE A 25 -16.58 36.73 37.79
CA ILE A 25 -15.76 37.16 38.93
C ILE A 25 -14.66 38.13 38.47
N GLY A 26 -13.98 37.84 37.36
CA GLY A 26 -12.95 38.71 36.80
C GLY A 26 -13.49 40.09 36.40
N ALA A 27 -14.67 40.13 35.78
CA ALA A 27 -15.34 41.39 35.45
C ALA A 27 -15.74 42.19 36.70
N TRP A 28 -16.20 41.51 37.76
CA TRP A 28 -16.55 42.13 39.02
C TRP A 28 -15.33 42.72 39.75
N LEU A 29 -14.20 42.00 39.78
CA LEU A 29 -12.95 42.47 40.38
C LEU A 29 -12.32 43.65 39.62
N ALA A 30 -12.55 43.74 38.31
CA ALA A 30 -12.03 44.80 37.45
C ALA A 30 -13.00 45.99 37.27
N ASP A 31 -14.13 46.01 38.01
CA ASP A 31 -15.18 47.04 37.94
C ASP A 31 -15.71 47.31 36.52
N VAL A 32 -15.81 46.24 35.72
CA VAL A 32 -16.24 46.29 34.32
C VAL A 32 -17.76 46.42 34.22
N SER A 33 -18.24 47.29 33.34
CA SER A 33 -19.68 47.48 33.14
C SER A 33 -20.37 46.21 32.63
N PHE A 34 -21.53 45.88 33.23
CA PHE A 34 -22.34 44.71 32.88
C PHE A 34 -22.59 44.50 31.37
N PRO A 35 -22.91 45.54 30.56
CA PRO A 35 -23.14 45.36 29.12
C PRO A 35 -21.90 44.85 28.36
N LEU A 36 -20.69 45.26 28.79
CA LEU A 36 -19.44 44.84 28.17
C LEU A 36 -19.15 43.36 28.49
N THR A 37 -19.40 42.94 29.73
CA THR A 37 -19.29 41.54 30.16
C THR A 37 -20.29 40.65 29.40
N ALA A 38 -21.53 41.11 29.23
CA ALA A 38 -22.54 40.38 28.46
C ALA A 38 -22.16 40.25 26.98
N ALA A 39 -21.68 41.33 26.35
CA ALA A 39 -21.20 41.31 24.96
C ALA A 39 -20.00 40.36 24.79
N PHE A 40 -19.07 40.38 25.74
CA PHE A 40 -17.92 39.47 25.75
C PHE A 40 -18.33 38.00 25.88
N LEU A 41 -19.27 37.69 26.77
CA LEU A 41 -19.80 36.33 26.93
C LEU A 41 -20.49 35.85 25.64
N ILE A 42 -21.32 36.69 25.01
CA ILE A 42 -21.97 36.36 23.73
C ILE A 42 -20.92 36.07 22.65
N LEU A 43 -19.86 36.88 22.58
CA LEU A 43 -18.76 36.68 21.62
C LEU A 43 -18.00 35.37 21.88
N LEU A 44 -17.73 35.04 23.16
CA LEU A 44 -17.11 33.77 23.55
C LEU A 44 -17.98 32.57 23.17
N TYR A 45 -19.28 32.61 23.45
CA TYR A 45 -20.20 31.54 23.06
C TYR A 45 -20.27 31.39 21.52
N ARG A 46 -20.18 32.48 20.78
CA ARG A 46 -20.14 32.46 19.31
C ARG A 46 -18.85 31.84 18.75
N LEU A 47 -17.75 31.87 19.51
CA LEU A 47 -16.46 31.29 19.10
C LEU A 47 -16.42 29.75 19.25
N GLN A 48 -17.20 29.18 20.17
CA GLN A 48 -17.25 27.73 20.41
C GLN A 48 -17.47 26.85 19.18
N PRO A 49 -18.47 27.09 18.32
CA PRO A 49 -18.68 26.26 17.14
C PRO A 49 -17.47 26.27 16.20
N HIS A 50 -16.74 27.38 16.10
CA HIS A 50 -15.53 27.46 15.30
C HIS A 50 -14.38 26.63 15.89
N ALA A 51 -14.21 26.65 17.22
CA ALA A 51 -13.23 25.81 17.90
C ALA A 51 -13.55 24.31 17.73
N ARG A 52 -14.84 23.93 17.84
CA ARG A 52 -15.28 22.54 17.62
C ARG A 52 -15.11 22.10 16.17
N ALA A 53 -15.40 22.97 15.20
CA ALA A 53 -15.19 22.68 13.79
C ALA A 53 -13.70 22.39 13.51
N LEU A 54 -12.79 23.19 14.07
CA LEU A 54 -11.35 22.97 13.95
C LEU A 54 -10.93 21.61 14.56
N GLN A 55 -11.46 21.26 15.73
CA GLN A 55 -11.20 19.97 16.36
C GLN A 55 -11.68 18.79 15.49
N MET A 56 -12.86 18.91 14.86
CA MET A 56 -13.37 17.88 13.95
C MET A 56 -12.52 17.74 12.69
N THR A 57 -12.08 18.86 12.10
CA THR A 57 -11.14 18.83 10.96
C THR A 57 -9.83 18.16 11.33
N TRP A 58 -9.28 18.46 12.52
CA TRP A 58 -8.08 17.78 13.02
C TRP A 58 -8.27 16.27 13.15
N SER A 59 -9.41 15.82 13.69
CA SER A 59 -9.74 14.39 13.79
C SER A 59 -9.83 13.72 12.41
N GLN A 60 -10.45 14.40 11.43
CA GLN A 60 -10.52 13.90 10.06
C GLN A 60 -9.14 13.81 9.41
N LEU A 61 -8.28 14.81 9.60
CA LEU A 61 -6.90 14.78 9.10
C LEU A 61 -6.09 13.64 9.71
N GLN A 62 -6.27 13.36 11.00
CA GLN A 62 -5.66 12.20 11.65
C GLN A 62 -6.17 10.89 11.05
N GLY A 63 -7.47 10.79 10.74
CA GLY A 63 -8.05 9.63 10.08
C GLY A 63 -7.47 9.35 8.68
N LEU A 64 -7.05 10.39 7.95
CA LEU A 64 -6.44 10.25 6.62
C LEU A 64 -5.01 9.71 6.64
N SER A 65 -4.32 9.76 7.78
CA SER A 65 -2.91 9.33 7.88
C SER A 65 -2.71 7.86 7.47
N GLY A 66 -3.63 6.96 7.82
CA GLY A 66 -3.55 5.54 7.43
C GLY A 66 -3.69 5.31 5.93
N SER A 67 -4.58 6.06 5.25
CA SER A 67 -4.72 5.96 3.79
C SER A 67 -3.49 6.52 3.06
N LEU A 68 -2.83 7.54 3.61
CA LEU A 68 -1.57 8.04 3.07
C LEU A 68 -0.45 7.00 3.22
N GLU A 69 -0.39 6.28 4.34
CA GLU A 69 0.56 5.19 4.55
C GLU A 69 0.35 4.04 3.55
N GLU A 70 -0.89 3.66 3.27
CA GLU A 70 -1.19 2.63 2.27
C GLU A 70 -0.83 3.04 0.85
N VAL A 71 -1.17 4.27 0.45
CA VAL A 71 -0.80 4.80 -0.88
C VAL A 71 0.71 4.90 -1.01
N THR A 72 1.41 5.36 0.03
CA THR A 72 2.88 5.42 0.01
C THR A 72 3.50 4.02 -0.08
N TRP A 73 2.97 3.02 0.64
CA TRP A 73 3.40 1.62 0.49
C TRP A 73 3.13 1.05 -0.92
N LEU A 74 1.99 1.36 -1.53
CA LEU A 74 1.69 0.96 -2.91
C LEU A 74 2.62 1.62 -3.93
N LEU A 75 3.07 2.84 -3.68
CA LEU A 75 4.00 3.56 -4.55
C LEU A 75 5.46 3.22 -4.27
N ASP A 76 5.79 2.67 -3.09
CA ASP A 76 7.14 2.31 -2.71
C ASP A 76 7.66 1.14 -3.59
N PRO A 77 8.70 1.33 -4.41
CA PRO A 77 9.25 0.26 -5.23
C PRO A 77 10.06 -0.76 -4.42
N GLU A 78 10.38 -0.49 -3.16
CA GLU A 78 11.18 -1.41 -2.34
C GLU A 78 10.52 -2.78 -2.20
N GLY A 79 11.28 -3.83 -2.49
CA GLY A 79 10.83 -5.23 -2.40
C GLY A 79 9.88 -5.70 -3.51
N LYS A 80 9.46 -4.83 -4.44
CA LYS A 80 8.64 -5.25 -5.59
C LYS A 80 9.50 -5.83 -6.71
N PRO A 81 9.04 -6.88 -7.41
CA PRO A 81 9.74 -7.40 -8.57
C PRO A 81 9.95 -6.28 -9.59
N ALA A 82 11.14 -6.19 -10.18
CA ALA A 82 11.37 -5.27 -11.27
C ALA A 82 10.41 -5.61 -12.42
N ALA A 83 9.78 -4.58 -12.99
CA ALA A 83 8.98 -4.78 -14.20
C ALA A 83 9.87 -5.42 -15.29
N PRO A 84 9.34 -6.37 -16.08
CA PRO A 84 10.10 -6.94 -17.17
C PRO A 84 10.52 -5.81 -18.12
N GLN A 85 11.82 -5.68 -18.31
CA GLN A 85 12.40 -4.73 -19.25
C GLN A 85 12.77 -5.47 -20.52
N GLY A 86 12.77 -4.77 -21.64
CA GLY A 86 13.05 -5.30 -22.96
C GLY A 86 12.78 -4.21 -23.98
N ARG A 87 13.52 -4.23 -25.09
CA ARG A 87 13.33 -3.25 -26.18
C ARG A 87 13.38 -3.89 -27.55
N ARG A 88 13.73 -5.18 -27.60
CA ARG A 88 13.84 -5.89 -28.86
C ARG A 88 12.43 -6.27 -29.31
N PRO A 89 11.95 -5.76 -30.45
CA PRO A 89 10.64 -6.11 -30.95
C PRO A 89 10.61 -7.61 -31.28
N PHE A 90 9.52 -8.27 -30.93
CA PHE A 90 9.29 -9.67 -31.23
C PHE A 90 8.05 -9.81 -32.11
N ALA A 91 8.26 -10.17 -33.38
CA ALA A 91 7.16 -10.34 -34.33
C ALA A 91 6.66 -11.79 -34.38
N SER A 92 7.58 -12.75 -34.40
CA SER A 92 7.29 -14.18 -34.47
C SER A 92 8.49 -15.01 -34.04
N LEU A 93 8.24 -16.28 -33.70
CA LEU A 93 9.28 -17.25 -33.38
C LEU A 93 9.85 -17.86 -34.67
N GLY A 94 11.13 -17.63 -34.95
CA GLY A 94 11.82 -18.13 -36.13
C GLY A 94 12.29 -19.58 -35.99
N GLU A 95 13.05 -19.88 -34.94
CA GLU A 95 13.74 -21.16 -34.74
C GLU A 95 13.21 -21.91 -33.53
N LYS A 96 13.45 -21.38 -32.32
CA LYS A 96 13.14 -22.07 -31.07
C LYS A 96 13.22 -21.18 -29.84
N ILE A 97 12.53 -21.61 -28.79
CA ILE A 97 12.75 -21.17 -27.42
C ILE A 97 13.62 -22.23 -26.73
N ALA A 98 14.74 -21.85 -26.16
CA ALA A 98 15.67 -22.75 -25.48
C ALA A 98 15.74 -22.44 -23.98
N PHE A 99 15.49 -23.44 -23.16
CA PHE A 99 15.80 -23.43 -21.74
C PHE A 99 17.20 -24.01 -21.56
N GLU A 100 18.10 -23.24 -20.92
CA GLU A 100 19.48 -23.65 -20.67
C GLU A 100 19.78 -23.61 -19.16
N GLY A 101 19.76 -24.79 -18.53
CA GLY A 101 20.10 -24.95 -17.12
C GLY A 101 19.18 -24.18 -16.17
N VAL A 102 17.91 -24.02 -16.53
CA VAL A 102 16.98 -23.14 -15.80
C VAL A 102 16.60 -23.73 -14.44
N SER A 103 16.84 -22.96 -13.40
CA SER A 103 16.46 -23.30 -12.02
C SER A 103 15.52 -22.25 -11.47
N PHE A 104 14.54 -22.68 -10.67
CA PHE A 104 13.53 -21.78 -10.11
C PHE A 104 12.93 -22.35 -8.83
N SER A 105 12.67 -21.47 -7.87
CA SER A 105 12.07 -21.75 -6.57
C SER A 105 11.03 -20.70 -6.24
N TYR A 106 9.87 -21.11 -5.70
CA TYR A 106 8.95 -20.15 -5.10
C TYR A 106 9.46 -19.79 -3.70
N VAL A 107 9.56 -18.48 -3.44
CA VAL A 107 9.85 -17.94 -2.11
C VAL A 107 8.52 -17.65 -1.44
N ASN A 108 8.14 -18.47 -0.46
CA ASN A 108 7.06 -18.17 0.47
C ASN A 108 7.67 -17.88 1.85
N GLU A 109 6.95 -17.16 2.71
CA GLU A 109 7.43 -16.66 4.03
C GLU A 109 8.11 -17.72 4.90
N GLU A 110 7.75 -19.00 4.75
CA GLU A 110 8.23 -20.08 5.60
C GLU A 110 9.24 -21.01 4.91
N GLN A 111 9.28 -21.09 3.56
CA GLN A 111 10.12 -22.04 2.83
C GLN A 111 10.45 -21.60 1.39
N ARG A 112 11.66 -21.93 0.93
CA ARG A 112 12.06 -21.84 -0.48
C ARG A 112 12.00 -23.23 -1.11
N ALA A 113 10.89 -23.55 -1.77
CA ALA A 113 10.71 -24.83 -2.45
C ALA A 113 11.21 -24.73 -3.89
N ALA A 114 12.31 -25.43 -4.20
CA ALA A 114 12.81 -25.55 -5.56
C ALA A 114 11.85 -26.37 -6.43
N VAL A 115 11.46 -25.82 -7.58
CA VAL A 115 10.50 -26.43 -8.51
C VAL A 115 11.19 -26.90 -9.79
N LEU A 116 12.15 -26.13 -10.30
CA LEU A 116 12.96 -26.50 -11.46
C LEU A 116 14.42 -26.65 -11.05
N HIS A 117 15.04 -27.74 -11.50
CA HIS A 117 16.43 -28.10 -11.22
C HIS A 117 17.21 -28.19 -12.54
N ALA A 118 17.89 -27.10 -12.92
CA ALA A 118 18.70 -27.02 -14.14
C ALA A 118 18.00 -27.56 -15.42
N ALA A 119 16.72 -27.26 -15.59
CA ALA A 119 15.91 -27.73 -16.70
C ALA A 119 16.48 -27.23 -18.03
N SER A 120 16.71 -28.15 -18.97
CA SER A 120 17.24 -27.84 -20.30
C SER A 120 16.46 -28.56 -21.39
N PHE A 121 15.81 -27.79 -22.27
CA PHE A 121 15.02 -28.32 -23.37
C PHE A 121 14.73 -27.23 -24.42
N ASP A 122 14.34 -27.65 -25.62
CA ASP A 122 14.02 -26.77 -26.74
C ASP A 122 12.53 -26.90 -27.13
N ILE A 123 11.87 -25.77 -27.36
CA ILE A 123 10.54 -25.65 -27.98
C ILE A 123 10.76 -25.09 -29.39
N ARG A 124 10.61 -25.92 -30.42
CA ARG A 124 10.87 -25.51 -31.82
C ARG A 124 9.68 -24.79 -32.45
N SER A 125 9.98 -23.80 -33.28
CA SER A 125 8.98 -23.11 -34.10
C SER A 125 8.26 -24.08 -35.03
N GLY A 126 6.96 -23.85 -35.23
CA GLY A 126 6.10 -24.68 -36.08
C GLY A 126 5.85 -26.10 -35.56
N ARG A 127 6.22 -26.43 -34.31
CA ARG A 127 6.00 -27.75 -33.70
C ARG A 127 5.19 -27.64 -32.41
N SER A 128 4.28 -28.58 -32.22
CA SER A 128 3.60 -28.76 -30.94
C SER A 128 4.51 -29.51 -29.98
N THR A 129 4.81 -28.90 -28.82
CA THR A 129 5.62 -29.51 -27.77
C THR A 129 4.73 -29.82 -26.58
N ALA A 130 4.62 -31.09 -26.21
CA ALA A 130 3.81 -31.53 -25.07
C ALA A 130 4.68 -31.63 -23.81
N LEU A 131 4.28 -30.93 -22.74
CA LEU A 131 4.94 -30.98 -21.44
C LEU A 131 4.18 -31.94 -20.51
N ILE A 132 4.76 -33.11 -20.24
CA ILE A 132 4.09 -34.19 -19.49
C ILE A 132 4.81 -34.44 -18.16
N GLY A 133 4.04 -34.65 -17.09
CA GLY A 133 4.58 -34.99 -15.77
C GLY A 133 3.51 -34.99 -14.69
N ARG A 134 3.85 -35.50 -13.50
CA ARG A 134 2.96 -35.50 -12.33
C ARG A 134 2.52 -34.08 -11.93
N SER A 135 1.43 -33.96 -11.17
CA SER A 135 1.07 -32.69 -10.55
C SER A 135 2.24 -32.18 -9.69
N GLY A 136 2.52 -30.87 -9.75
CA GLY A 136 3.67 -30.28 -9.04
C GLY A 136 5.03 -30.39 -9.73
N ALA A 137 5.15 -31.06 -10.89
CA ALA A 137 6.43 -31.19 -11.60
C ALA A 137 6.96 -29.89 -12.27
N GLY A 138 6.40 -28.72 -11.97
CA GLY A 138 6.86 -27.44 -12.53
C GLY A 138 6.34 -27.05 -13.91
N LYS A 139 5.32 -27.74 -14.45
CA LYS A 139 4.75 -27.42 -15.78
C LYS A 139 4.20 -26.00 -15.87
N THR A 140 3.36 -25.60 -14.92
CA THR A 140 2.83 -24.23 -14.84
C THR A 140 3.94 -23.21 -14.61
N THR A 141 4.98 -23.58 -13.86
CA THR A 141 6.15 -22.74 -13.62
C THR A 141 6.92 -22.46 -14.92
N ILE A 142 7.08 -23.45 -15.81
CA ILE A 142 7.67 -23.24 -17.13
C ILE A 142 6.87 -22.22 -17.95
N VAL A 143 5.53 -22.30 -17.92
CA VAL A 143 4.67 -21.32 -18.60
C VAL A 143 4.82 -19.93 -17.97
N ASN A 144 4.85 -19.84 -16.64
CA ASN A 144 5.03 -18.56 -15.95
C ASN A 144 6.39 -17.90 -16.25
N LEU A 145 7.45 -18.69 -16.39
CA LEU A 145 8.77 -18.22 -16.81
C LEU A 145 8.76 -17.75 -18.27
N LEU A 146 8.10 -18.48 -19.17
CA LEU A 146 7.93 -18.05 -20.58
C LEU A 146 7.18 -16.73 -20.70
N CYS A 147 6.13 -16.55 -19.91
CA CYS A 147 5.34 -15.32 -19.86
C CYS A 147 6.01 -14.21 -19.02
N ARG A 148 7.22 -14.45 -18.48
CA ARG A 148 7.95 -13.51 -17.61
C ARG A 148 7.15 -13.01 -16.40
N PHE A 149 6.21 -13.82 -15.90
CA PHE A 149 5.53 -13.53 -14.62
C PHE A 149 6.45 -13.76 -13.42
N VAL A 150 7.48 -14.58 -13.62
CA VAL A 150 8.57 -14.82 -12.68
C VAL A 150 9.87 -14.89 -13.48
N GLU A 151 10.98 -14.55 -12.84
CA GLU A 151 12.33 -14.65 -13.41
C GLU A 151 13.02 -15.91 -12.87
N PRO A 152 13.89 -16.57 -13.66
CA PRO A 152 14.61 -17.75 -13.21
C PRO A 152 15.64 -17.40 -12.11
N ASP A 153 15.83 -18.29 -11.13
CA ASP A 153 16.88 -18.17 -10.10
C ASP A 153 18.28 -18.41 -10.68
N GLY A 154 18.36 -19.15 -11.79
CA GLY A 154 19.61 -19.46 -12.48
C GLY A 154 19.36 -20.08 -13.84
N GLY A 155 20.40 -20.13 -14.66
CA GLY A 155 20.28 -20.49 -16.08
C GLY A 155 19.73 -19.33 -16.91
N ARG A 156 19.29 -19.63 -18.14
CA ARG A 156 18.71 -18.62 -19.04
C ARG A 156 17.68 -19.23 -19.99
N ILE A 157 16.75 -18.39 -20.43
CA ILE A 157 15.77 -18.71 -21.48
C ILE A 157 16.12 -17.85 -22.69
N LEU A 158 16.29 -18.48 -23.84
CA LEU A 158 16.61 -17.84 -25.11
C LEU A 158 15.45 -17.98 -26.08
N VAL A 159 15.17 -16.95 -26.86
CA VAL A 159 14.22 -16.94 -27.96
C VAL A 159 15.00 -16.58 -29.22
N ASP A 160 15.13 -17.53 -30.15
CA ASP A 160 15.94 -17.40 -31.37
C ASP A 160 17.38 -16.93 -31.08
N GLY A 161 17.96 -17.44 -29.99
CA GLY A 161 19.31 -17.14 -29.53
C GLY A 161 19.45 -15.84 -28.73
N ALA A 162 18.42 -15.00 -28.65
CA ALA A 162 18.41 -13.79 -27.82
C ALA A 162 17.87 -14.09 -26.41
N PRO A 163 18.44 -13.53 -25.33
CA PRO A 163 17.87 -13.65 -24.00
C PRO A 163 16.42 -13.16 -23.94
N LEU A 164 15.54 -13.94 -23.29
CA LEU A 164 14.13 -13.58 -23.12
C LEU A 164 13.97 -12.22 -22.42
N GLY A 165 14.90 -11.87 -21.53
CA GLY A 165 14.94 -10.57 -20.85
C GLY A 165 15.25 -9.36 -21.75
N GLU A 166 15.65 -9.54 -23.01
CA GLU A 166 15.88 -8.43 -23.94
C GLU A 166 14.65 -8.12 -24.81
N ILE A 167 13.71 -9.07 -24.90
CA ILE A 167 12.49 -8.96 -25.69
C ILE A 167 11.51 -8.03 -25.00
N ASP A 168 10.91 -7.13 -25.79
CA ASP A 168 9.83 -6.25 -25.35
C ASP A 168 8.65 -7.09 -24.82
N PRO A 169 8.25 -6.92 -23.54
CA PRO A 169 7.26 -7.77 -22.88
C PRO A 169 5.84 -7.71 -23.45
#